data_AF-A0AA36GW80-F1
#
_entry.id   AF-A0AA36GW80-F1
#
_cell.length_a   1.000
_cell.length_b   1.000
_cell.length_c   1.000
_cell.angle_alpha   90.00
_cell.angle_beta   90.00
_cell.angle_gamma   90.00
#
_symmetry.space_group_name_H-M   'P 1'
#
loop_
_entity.id
_entity.type
_entity.pdbx_description
1 polymer ?
#
loop_
_entity_poly.entity_id
_entity_poly.type
_entity_poly.pdbx_seq_one_letter_code
_entity_poly.pdbx_strand_id
1 'polypeptide(L)'
;MESLTTGQTTSSLKQLITSISPARSSLKSPEKIDIERCSGISVNDFGPTAQTFIRRYFAGSKISEEVLDDLVNLCSEDENFYQIFVKSVLCNKLLDEYSIRTSYRRKLLKTLIEKLEHSGVEVLDEIYDICASAMIDTADYSYRIFLNDNFSQLLVVLRESNQQLCYGTTGLSLWQASCDLANLLCRFIDLSSKIVLELGAGCGLAGIAVARTFSGCNVLLSDYDPKVLNQLKYNVDENLKKGCSHVKVLNLDWTSFSAGHLPELPDVVIAADVVYDCSILPALCGVLRTCIYAKQGCCAYIASTLRDPLTLQSFKNCLDTSDLQVAEELRYQYEKYTFSDGSRFRCTSLFPHSSTLDAPTIIYKVVRKMMSCSSSSSTQVSRKEVEAAFAMCNEEQPHLLKLSDLKLVMRALGFDPRNAQIDQMTMRFREMQRTKVGGHQEADHMDVDEFLEILKEDGGEKDETADEMRSAFKLFDKEGKGWITAENLKQVAQELGEELSEEDLEEMIKEASKDAEGRVAEADFFAIMKRTCLY
;
A
#
# COMPACT_ATOMS: atom_id res chain seq x y z
N MET A 1 -8.07 21.29 -41.97
CA MET A 1 -7.64 21.74 -40.64
C MET A 1 -8.82 21.54 -39.70
N GLU A 2 -8.94 20.35 -39.12
CA GLU A 2 -9.78 20.11 -37.95
C GLU A 2 -8.93 19.29 -36.99
N SER A 3 -8.68 19.87 -35.83
CA SER A 3 -7.76 19.39 -34.80
C SER A 3 -8.38 18.22 -34.04
N LEU A 4 -7.70 17.07 -34.11
CA LEU A 4 -7.88 15.93 -33.22
C LEU A 4 -7.57 16.34 -31.77
N THR A 5 -8.60 16.49 -30.95
CA THR A 5 -8.48 16.49 -29.49
C THR A 5 -8.50 15.04 -29.00
N THR A 6 -7.32 14.42 -28.90
CA THR A 6 -7.14 13.15 -28.20
C THR A 6 -7.21 13.37 -26.69
N GLY A 7 -8.42 13.39 -26.13
CA GLY A 7 -8.63 13.11 -24.72
C GLY A 7 -8.59 11.60 -24.50
N GLN A 8 -7.51 11.07 -23.93
CA GLN A 8 -7.52 9.71 -23.39
C GLN A 8 -8.49 9.69 -22.20
N THR A 9 -9.71 9.19 -22.41
CA THR A 9 -10.62 8.82 -21.34
C THR A 9 -10.00 7.65 -20.58
N THR A 10 -9.41 7.91 -19.42
CA THR A 10 -9.00 6.85 -18.49
C THR A 10 -10.24 6.08 -18.05
N SER A 11 -10.43 4.86 -18.55
CA SER A 11 -11.55 3.99 -18.15
C SER A 11 -11.51 3.72 -16.65
N SER A 12 -12.66 3.71 -15.99
CA SER A 12 -12.74 3.35 -14.56
C SER A 12 -12.38 1.89 -14.34
N LEU A 13 -11.91 1.52 -13.15
CA LEU A 13 -11.67 0.14 -12.75
C LEU A 13 -12.90 -0.73 -12.94
N LYS A 14 -14.09 -0.19 -12.64
CA LYS A 14 -15.35 -0.90 -12.91
C LYS A 14 -15.51 -1.22 -14.40
N GLN A 15 -15.30 -0.24 -15.27
CA GLN A 15 -15.38 -0.47 -16.72
C GLN A 15 -14.35 -1.51 -17.17
N LEU A 16 -13.10 -1.38 -16.74
CA LEU A 16 -12.03 -2.34 -17.07
C LEU A 16 -12.41 -3.76 -16.64
N ILE A 17 -12.81 -3.95 -15.38
CA ILE A 17 -13.16 -5.26 -14.80
C ILE A 17 -14.37 -5.88 -15.52
N THR A 18 -15.41 -5.10 -15.80
CA THR A 18 -16.64 -5.59 -16.46
C THR A 18 -16.54 -5.72 -17.98
N SER A 19 -15.55 -5.09 -18.62
CA SER A 19 -15.36 -5.13 -20.09
C SER A 19 -14.72 -6.43 -20.59
N ILE A 20 -14.03 -7.16 -19.70
CA ILE A 20 -13.42 -8.44 -20.04
C ILE A 20 -14.46 -9.55 -19.82
N SER A 21 -14.71 -10.34 -20.87
CA SER A 21 -15.59 -11.51 -20.73
C SER A 21 -15.00 -12.45 -19.65
N PRO A 22 -15.83 -13.04 -18.76
CA PRO A 22 -15.38 -14.04 -17.80
C PRO A 22 -14.60 -15.21 -18.46
N ALA A 23 -14.83 -15.44 -19.76
CA ALA A 23 -14.19 -16.47 -20.58
C ALA A 23 -12.99 -16.01 -21.43
N ARG A 24 -12.73 -14.71 -21.57
CA ARG A 24 -11.51 -14.17 -22.22
C ARG A 24 -10.54 -13.70 -21.14
N SER A 25 -10.01 -14.68 -20.43
CA SER A 25 -8.99 -14.46 -19.40
C SER A 25 -7.58 -14.34 -19.97
N SER A 26 -7.34 -14.61 -21.26
CA SER A 26 -5.99 -14.72 -21.81
C SER A 26 -5.19 -13.45 -21.51
N LEU A 27 -4.21 -13.58 -20.61
CA LEU A 27 -3.02 -12.75 -20.56
C LEU A 27 -2.64 -12.42 -22.01
N LYS A 28 -2.38 -11.15 -22.33
CA LYS A 28 -1.78 -10.77 -23.62
C LYS A 28 -0.63 -11.74 -23.83
N SER A 29 -0.72 -12.55 -24.90
CA SER A 29 0.04 -13.79 -25.03
C SER A 29 1.49 -13.57 -24.63
N PRO A 30 2.06 -14.31 -23.66
CA PRO A 30 3.50 -14.29 -23.46
C PRO A 30 4.13 -14.64 -24.82
N GLU A 31 4.89 -13.70 -25.39
CA GLU A 31 5.58 -13.95 -26.65
C GLU A 31 6.51 -15.14 -26.45
N LYS A 32 6.22 -16.21 -27.20
CA LYS A 32 6.90 -17.51 -27.22
C LYS A 32 6.69 -18.36 -25.96
N ILE A 33 6.27 -19.60 -26.19
CA ILE A 33 6.29 -20.66 -25.18
C ILE A 33 7.75 -20.83 -24.76
N ASP A 34 8.09 -20.38 -23.56
CA ASP A 34 9.37 -20.71 -22.94
C ASP A 34 9.33 -22.19 -22.56
N ILE A 35 9.96 -23.02 -23.40
CA ILE A 35 9.94 -24.49 -23.27
C ILE A 35 10.54 -24.92 -21.93
N GLU A 36 11.45 -24.14 -21.36
CA GLU A 36 12.07 -24.40 -20.05
C GLU A 36 11.09 -24.26 -18.87
N ARG A 37 9.91 -23.66 -19.08
CA ARG A 37 8.92 -23.39 -18.02
C ARG A 37 7.54 -23.96 -18.32
N CYS A 38 7.49 -25.01 -19.12
CA CYS A 38 6.27 -25.78 -19.37
C CYS A 38 5.87 -26.54 -18.10
N SER A 39 4.58 -26.53 -17.75
CA SER A 39 4.06 -27.32 -16.63
C SER A 39 3.83 -28.79 -16.99
N GLY A 40 3.72 -29.10 -18.29
CA GLY A 40 3.26 -30.40 -18.79
C GLY A 40 1.76 -30.67 -18.59
N ILE A 41 0.98 -29.67 -18.14
CA ILE A 41 -0.46 -29.80 -17.92
C ILE A 41 -1.22 -29.24 -19.13
N SER A 42 -2.08 -30.07 -19.73
CA SER A 42 -3.02 -29.64 -20.78
C SER A 42 -4.36 -29.27 -20.16
N VAL A 43 -4.77 -28.00 -20.27
CA VAL A 43 -6.07 -27.54 -19.77
C VAL A 43 -7.27 -28.28 -20.38
N ASN A 44 -7.11 -28.79 -21.61
CA ASN A 44 -8.16 -29.49 -22.32
C ASN A 44 -8.46 -30.87 -21.72
N ASP A 45 -7.56 -31.40 -20.89
CA ASP A 45 -7.70 -32.69 -20.26
C ASP A 45 -8.58 -32.60 -18.99
N PHE A 46 -8.87 -31.38 -18.52
CA PHE A 46 -9.50 -31.14 -17.22
C PHE A 46 -10.74 -30.26 -17.31
N GLY A 47 -11.85 -30.72 -16.73
CA GLY A 47 -13.05 -29.92 -16.52
C GLY A 47 -12.89 -28.84 -15.43
N PRO A 48 -13.85 -27.92 -15.26
CA PRO A 48 -13.74 -26.76 -14.36
C PRO A 48 -13.40 -27.10 -12.90
N THR A 49 -13.95 -28.19 -12.35
CA THR A 49 -13.64 -28.66 -10.99
C THR A 49 -12.17 -29.03 -10.85
N ALA A 50 -11.67 -29.88 -11.76
CA ALA A 50 -10.27 -30.30 -11.77
C ALA A 50 -9.32 -29.11 -12.00
N GLN A 51 -9.68 -28.18 -12.87
CA GLN A 51 -8.92 -26.93 -13.07
C GLN A 51 -8.85 -26.09 -11.80
N THR A 52 -9.94 -26.01 -11.03
CA THR A 52 -9.99 -25.33 -9.73
C THR A 52 -9.09 -26.02 -8.71
N PHE A 53 -9.12 -27.36 -8.65
CA PHE A 53 -8.22 -28.15 -7.82
C PHE A 53 -6.76 -27.86 -8.19
N ILE A 54 -6.38 -28.01 -9.47
CA ILE A 54 -5.02 -27.84 -9.98
C ILE A 54 -4.48 -26.49 -9.54
N ARG A 55 -5.22 -25.41 -9.83
CA ARG A 55 -4.78 -24.05 -9.49
C ARG A 55 -4.55 -23.88 -7.98
N ARG A 56 -5.44 -24.43 -7.16
CA ARG A 56 -5.35 -24.31 -5.70
C ARG A 56 -4.26 -25.19 -5.10
N TYR A 57 -4.05 -26.38 -5.65
CA TYR A 57 -3.05 -27.36 -5.22
C TYR A 57 -1.63 -26.82 -5.41
N PHE A 58 -1.30 -26.33 -6.60
CA PHE A 58 0.01 -25.73 -6.90
C PHE A 58 0.27 -24.44 -6.11
N ALA A 59 -0.78 -23.64 -5.86
CA ALA A 59 -0.68 -22.48 -4.99
C ALA A 59 -0.61 -22.86 -3.48
N GLY A 60 -0.77 -24.13 -3.11
CA GLY A 60 -0.83 -24.58 -1.72
C GLY A 60 -1.98 -23.94 -0.93
N SER A 61 -3.09 -23.64 -1.59
CA SER A 61 -4.26 -22.98 -1.03
C SER A 61 -5.37 -24.00 -0.70
N LYS A 62 -6.21 -23.68 0.28
CA LYS A 62 -7.36 -24.46 0.69
C LYS A 62 -8.23 -24.81 -0.50
N ILE A 63 -8.49 -26.11 -0.64
CA ILE A 63 -9.45 -26.69 -1.55
C ILE A 63 -10.71 -26.99 -0.71
N SER A 64 -11.89 -26.64 -1.20
CA SER A 64 -13.14 -26.90 -0.49
C SER A 64 -13.49 -28.38 -0.55
N GLU A 65 -14.25 -28.85 0.44
CA GLU A 65 -14.80 -30.22 0.44
C GLU A 65 -15.62 -30.49 -0.82
N GLU A 66 -16.43 -29.53 -1.27
CA GLU A 66 -17.20 -29.61 -2.52
C GLU A 66 -16.31 -29.91 -3.74
N VAL A 67 -15.18 -29.19 -3.90
CA VAL A 67 -14.26 -29.42 -5.02
C VAL A 67 -13.58 -30.79 -4.90
N LEU A 68 -13.31 -31.26 -3.68
CA LEU A 68 -12.76 -32.60 -3.44
C LEU A 68 -13.77 -33.70 -3.77
N ASP A 69 -15.01 -33.54 -3.33
CA ASP A 69 -16.09 -34.50 -3.57
C ASP A 69 -16.38 -34.62 -5.06
N ASP A 70 -16.51 -33.48 -5.76
CA ASP A 70 -16.70 -33.45 -7.20
C ASP A 70 -15.52 -34.08 -7.96
N LEU A 71 -14.28 -33.83 -7.51
CA LEU A 71 -13.10 -34.45 -8.11
C LEU A 71 -13.09 -35.98 -7.91
N VAL A 72 -13.45 -36.45 -6.72
CA VAL A 72 -13.52 -37.89 -6.42
C VAL A 72 -14.61 -38.57 -7.26
N ASN A 73 -15.74 -37.90 -7.48
CA ASN A 73 -16.78 -38.38 -8.40
C ASN A 73 -16.25 -38.48 -9.83
N LEU A 74 -15.48 -37.50 -10.32
CA LEU A 74 -14.85 -37.59 -11.64
C LEU A 74 -13.86 -38.76 -11.72
N CYS A 75 -13.07 -39.00 -10.66
CA CYS A 75 -12.14 -40.13 -10.61
C CYS A 75 -12.85 -41.50 -10.59
N SER A 76 -14.05 -41.59 -9.99
CA SER A 76 -14.82 -42.83 -9.96
C SER A 76 -15.55 -43.13 -11.28
N GLU A 77 -15.91 -42.08 -12.03
CA GLU A 77 -16.59 -42.19 -13.32
C GLU A 77 -15.66 -42.46 -14.50
N ASP A 78 -14.41 -41.95 -14.46
CA ASP A 78 -13.44 -42.05 -15.55
C ASP A 78 -12.03 -42.43 -15.04
N GLU A 79 -11.69 -43.71 -15.20
CA GLU A 79 -10.39 -44.26 -14.83
C GLU A 79 -9.23 -43.61 -15.61
N ASN A 80 -9.44 -43.27 -16.89
CA ASN A 80 -8.40 -42.62 -17.69
C ASN A 80 -8.16 -41.18 -17.21
N PHE A 81 -9.22 -40.44 -16.87
CA PHE A 81 -9.10 -39.14 -16.20
C PHE A 81 -8.32 -39.26 -14.90
N TYR A 82 -8.65 -40.24 -14.05
CA TYR A 82 -7.99 -40.44 -12.76
C TYR A 82 -6.48 -40.69 -12.92
N GLN A 83 -6.09 -41.58 -13.84
CA GLN A 83 -4.69 -41.86 -14.16
C GLN A 83 -3.94 -40.62 -14.68
N ILE A 84 -4.56 -39.88 -15.62
CA ILE A 84 -3.98 -38.64 -16.16
C ILE A 84 -3.84 -37.59 -15.05
N PHE A 85 -4.85 -37.43 -14.21
CA PHE A 85 -4.86 -36.46 -13.11
C PHE A 85 -3.74 -36.77 -12.11
N VAL A 86 -3.63 -38.00 -11.62
CA VAL A 86 -2.57 -38.38 -10.66
C VAL A 86 -1.20 -38.11 -11.26
N LYS A 87 -0.94 -38.59 -12.48
CA LYS A 87 0.36 -38.46 -13.14
C LYS A 87 0.74 -37.02 -13.48
N SER A 88 -0.19 -36.23 -14.02
CA SER A 88 0.11 -34.88 -14.51
C SER A 88 -0.03 -33.78 -13.45
N VAL A 89 -0.79 -34.03 -12.37
CA VAL A 89 -1.06 -33.04 -11.32
C VAL A 89 -0.38 -33.44 -10.02
N LEU A 90 -0.71 -34.59 -9.44
CA LEU A 90 -0.21 -34.99 -8.12
C LEU A 90 1.28 -35.36 -8.14
N CYS A 91 1.71 -36.06 -9.20
CA CYS A 91 3.09 -36.48 -9.47
C CYS A 91 3.85 -35.49 -10.36
N ASN A 92 3.36 -34.26 -10.52
CA ASN A 92 3.97 -33.30 -11.42
C ASN A 92 5.42 -32.98 -10.99
N LYS A 93 6.35 -33.04 -11.95
CA LYS A 93 7.79 -32.81 -11.72
C LYS A 93 8.13 -31.43 -11.15
N LEU A 94 7.27 -30.43 -11.36
CA LEU A 94 7.45 -29.12 -10.73
C LEU A 94 7.47 -29.18 -9.21
N LEU A 95 6.83 -30.19 -8.61
CA LEU A 95 6.78 -30.36 -7.16
C LEU A 95 8.08 -30.94 -6.58
N ASP A 96 8.90 -31.56 -7.44
CA ASP A 96 10.24 -32.04 -7.08
C ASP A 96 11.23 -30.87 -7.01
N GLU A 97 11.08 -29.91 -7.91
CA GLU A 97 11.91 -28.69 -7.96
C GLU A 97 11.43 -27.62 -6.97
N TYR A 98 10.10 -27.43 -6.89
CA TYR A 98 9.45 -26.41 -6.09
C TYR A 98 8.49 -27.06 -5.10
N SER A 99 9.05 -27.59 -4.01
CA SER A 99 8.24 -28.27 -3.00
C SER A 99 7.26 -27.31 -2.30
N ILE A 100 5.97 -27.51 -2.57
CA ILE A 100 4.90 -26.83 -1.83
C ILE A 100 4.86 -27.32 -0.38
N ARG A 101 4.20 -26.57 0.50
CA ARG A 101 4.19 -26.85 1.95
C ARG A 101 3.77 -28.30 2.26
N THR A 102 4.70 -29.05 2.85
CA THR A 102 4.56 -30.48 3.13
C THR A 102 3.35 -30.79 3.99
N SER A 103 3.13 -30.03 5.06
CA SER A 103 1.98 -30.21 5.95
C SER A 103 0.63 -30.00 5.26
N TYR A 104 0.55 -29.07 4.30
CA TYR A 104 -0.63 -28.89 3.46
C TYR A 104 -0.85 -30.10 2.55
N ARG A 105 0.20 -30.51 1.81
CA ARG A 105 0.12 -31.63 0.86
C ARG A 105 -0.27 -32.92 1.56
N ARG A 106 0.34 -33.23 2.72
CA ARG A 106 0.00 -34.38 3.56
C ARG A 106 -1.46 -34.37 3.99
N LYS A 107 -1.98 -33.24 4.48
CA LYS A 107 -3.37 -33.15 4.94
C LYS A 107 -4.35 -33.38 3.78
N LEU A 108 -4.09 -32.73 2.65
CA LEU A 108 -4.91 -32.86 1.45
C LEU A 108 -4.94 -34.31 0.94
N LEU A 109 -3.77 -34.95 0.81
CA LEU A 109 -3.66 -36.31 0.28
C LEU A 109 -4.34 -37.32 1.20
N LYS A 110 -4.23 -37.18 2.54
CA LYS A 110 -4.98 -38.03 3.47
C LYS A 110 -6.49 -37.93 3.25
N THR A 111 -7.01 -36.71 3.16
CA THR A 111 -8.44 -36.50 2.90
C THR A 111 -8.86 -37.04 1.53
N LEU A 112 -8.01 -36.90 0.50
CA LEU A 112 -8.29 -37.45 -0.83
C LEU A 112 -8.32 -38.99 -0.82
N ILE A 113 -7.34 -39.63 -0.19
CA ILE A 113 -7.28 -41.10 -0.02
C ILE A 113 -8.56 -41.59 0.67
N GLU A 114 -8.90 -40.99 1.82
CA GLU A 114 -10.11 -41.34 2.55
C GLU A 114 -11.35 -41.24 1.65
N LYS A 115 -11.53 -40.14 0.92
CA LYS A 115 -12.71 -39.98 0.04
C LYS A 115 -12.73 -40.96 -1.14
N LEU A 116 -11.59 -41.27 -1.75
CA LEU A 116 -11.49 -42.27 -2.82
C LEU A 116 -11.89 -43.66 -2.32
N GLU A 117 -11.38 -44.07 -1.16
CA GLU A 117 -11.73 -45.36 -0.52
C GLU A 117 -13.22 -45.44 -0.18
N HIS A 118 -13.80 -44.38 0.38
CA HIS A 118 -15.24 -44.33 0.70
C HIS A 118 -16.12 -44.41 -0.55
N SER A 119 -15.65 -43.89 -1.69
CA SER A 119 -16.32 -43.98 -2.98
C SER A 119 -16.08 -45.30 -3.71
N GLY A 120 -15.33 -46.23 -3.11
CA GLY A 120 -15.01 -47.54 -3.71
C GLY A 120 -13.99 -47.48 -4.85
N VAL A 121 -13.25 -46.38 -4.98
CA VAL A 121 -12.18 -46.22 -5.97
C VAL A 121 -10.87 -46.78 -5.39
N GLU A 122 -10.19 -47.63 -6.15
CA GLU A 122 -8.86 -48.11 -5.78
C GLU A 122 -7.86 -46.94 -5.80
N VAL A 123 -7.20 -46.71 -4.66
CA VAL A 123 -6.21 -45.64 -4.52
C VAL A 123 -4.92 -46.07 -5.20
N LEU A 124 -4.43 -45.27 -6.15
CA LEU A 124 -3.20 -45.56 -6.87
C LEU A 124 -1.99 -45.46 -5.94
N ASP A 125 -1.03 -46.37 -6.12
CA ASP A 125 0.20 -46.47 -5.31
C ASP A 125 0.97 -45.14 -5.28
N GLU A 126 0.98 -44.39 -6.38
CA GLU A 126 1.65 -43.09 -6.47
C GLU A 126 1.11 -42.08 -5.43
N ILE A 127 -0.18 -42.15 -5.07
CA ILE A 127 -0.77 -41.27 -4.07
C ILE A 127 -0.25 -41.63 -2.67
N TYR A 128 -0.11 -42.93 -2.37
CA TYR A 128 0.48 -43.41 -1.13
C TYR A 128 1.95 -43.01 -1.03
N ASP A 129 2.72 -43.18 -2.10
CA ASP A 129 4.13 -42.81 -2.16
C ASP A 129 4.35 -41.32 -1.86
N ILE A 130 3.55 -40.45 -2.47
CA ILE A 130 3.61 -39.00 -2.23
C ILE A 130 3.17 -38.67 -0.79
N CYS A 131 2.14 -39.35 -0.27
CA CYS A 131 1.67 -39.13 1.09
C CYS A 131 2.74 -39.53 2.12
N ALA A 132 3.43 -40.65 1.87
CA ALA A 132 4.55 -41.13 2.69
C ALA A 132 5.75 -40.17 2.63
N SER A 133 6.12 -39.69 1.44
CA SER A 133 7.21 -38.71 1.29
C SER A 133 6.90 -37.40 2.00
N ALA A 134 5.63 -37.00 2.04
CA ALA A 134 5.17 -35.81 2.75
C ALA A 134 5.07 -35.98 4.29
N MET A 135 5.46 -37.12 4.86
CA MET A 135 5.48 -37.28 6.33
C MET A 135 6.71 -36.66 6.99
N ILE A 136 7.79 -36.46 6.23
CA ILE A 136 9.05 -35.89 6.70
C ILE A 136 9.04 -34.39 6.35
N ASP A 137 8.92 -33.52 7.36
CA ASP A 137 8.93 -32.06 7.17
C ASP A 137 10.10 -31.45 7.93
N THR A 138 11.14 -31.05 7.20
CA THR A 138 12.36 -30.46 7.75
C THR A 138 12.70 -29.12 7.12
N ALA A 139 11.83 -28.59 6.25
CA ALA A 139 12.11 -27.37 5.50
C ALA A 139 11.59 -26.13 6.24
N ASP A 140 12.44 -25.11 6.35
CA ASP A 140 12.05 -23.81 6.91
C ASP A 140 11.24 -22.95 5.92
N TYR A 141 11.22 -23.36 4.65
CA TYR A 141 10.60 -22.65 3.54
C TYR A 141 9.73 -23.60 2.72
N SER A 142 8.80 -23.03 1.95
CA SER A 142 8.07 -23.76 0.91
C SER A 142 7.82 -22.87 -0.30
N TYR A 143 7.38 -23.49 -1.39
CA TYR A 143 7.06 -22.79 -2.62
C TYR A 143 5.55 -22.61 -2.83
N ARG A 144 5.20 -21.52 -3.50
CA ARG A 144 3.91 -21.26 -4.14
C ARG A 144 4.12 -21.29 -5.63
N ILE A 145 3.35 -22.10 -6.35
CA ILE A 145 3.43 -22.19 -7.81
C ILE A 145 2.13 -21.64 -8.40
N PHE A 146 2.24 -20.60 -9.19
CA PHE A 146 1.13 -19.96 -9.89
C PHE A 146 1.25 -20.24 -11.39
N LEU A 147 0.21 -20.82 -11.96
CA LEU A 147 0.13 -21.17 -13.38
C LEU A 147 -0.67 -20.11 -14.15
N ASN A 148 -0.39 -19.97 -15.44
CA ASN A 148 -1.19 -19.13 -16.33
C ASN A 148 -2.62 -19.69 -16.51
N ASP A 149 -3.50 -18.98 -17.23
CA ASP A 149 -4.92 -19.36 -17.36
C ASP A 149 -5.14 -20.76 -17.93
N ASN A 150 -4.33 -21.17 -18.91
CA ASN A 150 -4.45 -22.46 -19.58
C ASN A 150 -3.52 -23.54 -18.99
N PHE A 151 -2.98 -23.30 -17.79
CA PHE A 151 -2.07 -24.17 -17.07
C PHE A 151 -0.77 -24.57 -17.78
N SER A 152 -0.54 -24.18 -19.03
CA SER A 152 0.58 -24.65 -19.85
C SER A 152 1.96 -24.22 -19.34
N GLN A 153 2.02 -23.13 -18.57
CA GLN A 153 3.28 -22.55 -18.10
C GLN A 153 3.20 -22.02 -16.68
N LEU A 154 4.37 -21.98 -16.02
CA LEU A 154 4.55 -21.25 -14.78
C LEU A 154 4.45 -19.74 -15.05
N LEU A 155 3.49 -19.11 -14.38
CA LEU A 155 3.37 -17.66 -14.36
C LEU A 155 4.37 -17.08 -13.36
N VAL A 156 4.27 -17.50 -12.09
CA VAL A 156 5.16 -17.10 -10.99
C VAL A 156 5.41 -18.28 -10.06
N VAL A 157 6.63 -18.43 -9.56
CA VAL A 157 6.97 -19.32 -8.44
C VAL A 157 7.58 -18.51 -7.29
N LEU A 158 7.13 -18.69 -6.05
CA LEU A 158 7.66 -17.92 -4.92
C LEU A 158 8.10 -18.84 -3.80
N ARG A 159 9.30 -18.63 -3.29
CA ARG A 159 9.70 -19.16 -1.99
C ARG A 159 9.19 -18.24 -0.89
N GLU A 160 8.63 -18.85 0.14
CA GLU A 160 8.24 -18.17 1.38
C GLU A 160 8.67 -18.95 2.63
N SER A 161 8.78 -18.25 3.74
CA SER A 161 8.96 -18.87 5.06
C SER A 161 7.72 -19.63 5.47
N ASN A 162 7.90 -20.82 6.07
CA ASN A 162 6.82 -21.58 6.67
C ASN A 162 6.27 -20.93 7.96
N GLN A 163 7.01 -19.96 8.51
CA GLN A 163 6.64 -19.15 9.66
C GLN A 163 6.23 -17.74 9.22
N GLN A 164 4.94 -17.45 9.37
CA GLN A 164 4.33 -16.19 8.92
C GLN A 164 4.85 -14.94 9.64
N LEU A 165 5.33 -15.12 10.88
CA LEU A 165 6.04 -14.12 11.66
C LEU A 165 7.36 -14.75 12.09
N CYS A 166 8.47 -14.28 11.52
CA CYS A 166 9.78 -14.76 11.91
C CYS A 166 10.79 -13.62 11.88
N TYR A 167 11.76 -13.69 12.80
CA TYR A 167 12.89 -12.75 12.85
C TYR A 167 12.52 -11.26 12.99
N GLY A 168 11.33 -10.94 13.48
CA GLY A 168 10.86 -9.55 13.64
C GLY A 168 10.32 -8.90 12.36
N THR A 169 10.12 -9.66 11.28
CA THR A 169 9.55 -9.17 10.01
C THR A 169 8.35 -9.99 9.56
N THR A 170 7.45 -9.36 8.81
CA THR A 170 6.28 -9.98 8.14
C THR A 170 6.53 -10.24 6.66
N GLY A 171 7.62 -9.72 6.09
CA GLY A 171 7.88 -9.71 4.64
C GLY A 171 8.38 -11.03 4.05
N LEU A 172 8.65 -12.04 4.89
CA LEU A 172 9.16 -13.35 4.45
C LEU A 172 8.07 -14.34 4.06
N SER A 173 6.79 -13.99 4.25
CA SER A 173 5.64 -14.82 3.88
C SER A 173 4.68 -14.07 2.96
N LEU A 174 3.95 -14.82 2.13
CA LEU A 174 3.00 -14.26 1.19
C LEU A 174 1.67 -13.92 1.87
N TRP A 175 1.15 -12.72 1.60
CA TRP A 175 -0.10 -12.23 2.17
C TRP A 175 -1.21 -12.10 1.14
N GLN A 176 -2.46 -12.28 1.59
CA GLN A 176 -3.68 -12.21 0.79
C GLN A 176 -3.75 -10.98 -0.12
N ALA A 177 -3.51 -9.77 0.42
CA ALA A 177 -3.65 -8.55 -0.36
C ALA A 177 -2.68 -8.51 -1.56
N SER A 178 -1.52 -9.16 -1.46
CA SER A 178 -0.55 -9.25 -2.55
C SER A 178 -1.08 -10.13 -3.69
N CYS A 179 -1.70 -11.27 -3.36
CA CYS A 179 -2.37 -12.13 -4.33
C CYS A 179 -3.53 -11.42 -5.04
N ASP A 180 -4.34 -10.69 -4.28
CA ASP A 180 -5.51 -9.98 -4.79
C ASP A 180 -5.12 -8.80 -5.68
N LEU A 181 -4.07 -8.07 -5.30
CA LEU A 181 -3.49 -7.00 -6.10
C LEU A 181 -2.86 -7.54 -7.39
N ALA A 182 -2.06 -8.60 -7.29
CA ALA A 182 -1.48 -9.26 -8.46
C ALA A 182 -2.56 -9.70 -9.46
N ASN A 183 -3.67 -10.26 -8.95
CA ASN A 183 -4.81 -10.64 -9.78
C ASN A 183 -5.46 -9.44 -10.49
N LEU A 184 -5.69 -8.34 -9.77
CA LEU A 184 -6.24 -7.12 -10.36
C LEU A 184 -5.34 -6.59 -11.49
N LEU A 185 -4.05 -6.44 -11.20
CA LEU A 185 -3.06 -5.86 -12.11
C LEU A 185 -2.93 -6.72 -13.37
N CYS A 186 -2.68 -8.02 -13.23
CA CYS A 186 -2.41 -8.90 -14.37
C CYS A 186 -3.63 -9.15 -15.25
N ARG A 187 -4.85 -9.04 -14.70
CA ARG A 187 -6.09 -9.27 -15.47
C ARG A 187 -6.65 -8.02 -16.14
N PHE A 188 -6.57 -6.86 -15.48
CA PHE A 188 -7.41 -5.73 -15.87
C PHE A 188 -6.64 -4.43 -16.16
N ILE A 189 -5.39 -4.32 -15.72
CA ILE A 189 -4.60 -3.08 -15.85
C ILE A 189 -3.49 -3.29 -16.86
N ASP A 190 -3.51 -2.54 -17.96
CA ASP A 190 -2.43 -2.63 -18.95
C ASP A 190 -1.19 -1.88 -18.47
N LEU A 191 -0.17 -2.65 -18.08
CA LEU A 191 1.12 -2.13 -17.61
C LEU A 191 2.24 -2.32 -18.65
N SER A 192 1.88 -2.61 -19.91
CA SER A 192 2.86 -2.72 -21.00
C SER A 192 3.63 -1.41 -21.16
N SER A 193 4.96 -1.49 -21.28
CA SER A 193 5.85 -0.32 -21.43
C SER A 193 5.75 0.71 -20.29
N LYS A 194 5.33 0.30 -19.09
CA LYS A 194 5.26 1.16 -17.90
C LYS A 194 6.43 0.91 -16.95
N ILE A 195 6.73 1.90 -16.13
CA ILE A 195 7.62 1.77 -14.97
C ILE A 195 6.75 1.57 -13.73
N VAL A 196 6.91 0.45 -13.04
CA VAL A 196 6.12 0.07 -11.86
C VAL A 196 7.03 0.01 -10.64
N LEU A 197 6.70 0.75 -9.59
CA LEU A 197 7.37 0.66 -8.29
C LEU A 197 6.49 -0.08 -7.29
N GLU A 198 6.98 -1.19 -6.73
CA GLU A 198 6.34 -1.89 -5.61
C GLU A 198 6.97 -1.46 -4.28
N LEU A 199 6.16 -0.92 -3.39
CA LEU A 199 6.55 -0.56 -2.02
C LEU A 199 6.21 -1.70 -1.06
N GLY A 200 7.18 -2.10 -0.21
CA GLY A 200 6.97 -3.16 0.76
C GLY A 200 6.69 -4.51 0.08
N ALA A 201 7.53 -4.86 -0.90
CA ALA A 201 7.30 -5.98 -1.80
C ALA A 201 7.26 -7.34 -1.08
N GLY A 202 7.93 -7.49 0.07
CA GLY A 202 7.98 -8.76 0.79
C GLY A 202 8.55 -9.89 -0.10
N CYS A 203 7.74 -10.93 -0.34
CA CYS A 203 8.09 -12.00 -1.27
C CYS A 203 8.14 -11.58 -2.75
N GLY A 204 7.52 -10.46 -3.13
CA GLY A 204 7.57 -9.87 -4.47
C GLY A 204 6.51 -10.34 -5.46
N LEU A 205 5.40 -10.94 -5.01
CA LEU A 205 4.40 -11.55 -5.90
C LEU A 205 3.88 -10.56 -6.95
N ALA A 206 3.38 -9.40 -6.53
CA ALA A 206 2.66 -8.51 -7.44
C ALA A 206 3.57 -7.96 -8.54
N GLY A 207 4.75 -7.44 -8.19
CA GLY A 207 5.68 -6.91 -9.18
C GLY A 207 6.34 -7.99 -10.04
N ILE A 208 6.65 -9.18 -9.51
CA ILE A 208 7.14 -10.31 -10.35
C ILE A 208 6.05 -10.75 -11.32
N ALA A 209 4.80 -10.86 -10.88
CA ALA A 209 3.67 -11.21 -11.74
C ALA A 209 3.47 -10.18 -12.86
N VAL A 210 3.58 -8.89 -12.54
CA VAL A 210 3.54 -7.80 -13.54
C VAL A 210 4.68 -7.94 -14.55
N ALA A 211 5.92 -8.11 -14.10
CA ALA A 211 7.09 -8.27 -14.97
C ALA A 211 6.97 -9.48 -15.91
N ARG A 212 6.32 -10.56 -15.45
CA ARG A 212 6.07 -11.78 -16.22
C ARG A 212 4.90 -11.66 -17.19
N THR A 213 3.95 -10.78 -16.90
CA THR A 213 2.72 -10.62 -17.68
C THR A 213 2.87 -9.60 -18.81
N PHE A 214 3.59 -8.51 -18.58
CA PHE A 214 3.61 -7.37 -19.49
C PHE A 214 4.97 -7.17 -20.17
N SER A 215 4.97 -7.14 -21.50
CA SER A 215 6.16 -6.84 -22.30
C SER A 215 6.61 -5.39 -22.13
N GLY A 216 7.92 -5.17 -22.02
CA GLY A 216 8.52 -3.84 -21.91
C GLY A 216 8.27 -3.12 -20.59
N CYS A 217 7.69 -3.80 -19.59
CA CYS A 217 7.47 -3.25 -18.27
C CYS A 217 8.76 -3.27 -17.43
N ASN A 218 9.16 -2.11 -16.90
CA ASN A 218 10.26 -1.97 -15.96
C ASN A 218 9.72 -2.02 -14.53
N VAL A 219 10.11 -3.00 -13.72
CA VAL A 219 9.61 -3.17 -12.35
C VAL A 219 10.72 -2.89 -11.33
N LEU A 220 10.46 -1.95 -10.42
CA LEU A 220 11.28 -1.63 -9.27
C LEU A 220 10.61 -2.25 -8.05
N LEU A 221 11.21 -3.29 -7.48
CA LEU A 221 10.72 -3.96 -6.28
C LEU A 221 11.47 -3.40 -5.08
N SER A 222 10.77 -2.90 -4.07
CA SER A 222 11.43 -2.27 -2.92
C SER A 222 10.95 -2.83 -1.59
N ASP A 223 11.90 -2.94 -0.67
CA ASP A 223 11.69 -3.26 0.74
C ASP A 223 12.82 -2.63 1.56
N TYR A 224 12.78 -2.76 2.88
CA TYR A 224 13.80 -2.20 3.79
C TYR A 224 14.62 -3.30 4.47
N ASP A 225 13.97 -4.37 4.94
CA ASP A 225 14.64 -5.40 5.75
C ASP A 225 15.64 -6.20 4.90
N PRO A 226 16.93 -6.29 5.29
CA PRO A 226 17.94 -7.01 4.50
C PRO A 226 17.63 -8.49 4.24
N LYS A 227 16.95 -9.18 5.16
CA LYS A 227 16.55 -10.59 4.98
C LYS A 227 15.44 -10.71 3.96
N VAL A 228 14.46 -9.80 4.03
CA VAL A 228 13.38 -9.72 3.04
C VAL A 228 13.96 -9.41 1.67
N LEU A 229 14.86 -8.43 1.56
CA LEU A 229 15.55 -8.09 0.30
C LEU A 229 16.34 -9.27 -0.28
N ASN A 230 16.99 -10.08 0.55
CA ASN A 230 17.70 -11.27 0.08
C ASN A 230 16.74 -12.35 -0.46
N GLN A 231 15.61 -12.58 0.21
CA GLN A 231 14.59 -13.50 -0.29
C GLN A 231 13.89 -12.96 -1.55
N LEU A 232 13.62 -11.66 -1.61
CA LEU A 232 13.04 -11.00 -2.76
C LEU A 232 13.95 -11.15 -3.99
N LYS A 233 15.26 -10.92 -3.85
CA LYS A 233 16.25 -11.17 -4.92
C LYS A 233 16.23 -12.63 -5.38
N TYR A 234 16.19 -13.58 -4.45
CA TYR A 234 16.05 -15.00 -4.78
C TYR A 234 14.80 -15.25 -5.62
N ASN A 235 13.63 -14.77 -5.17
CA ASN A 235 12.38 -14.95 -5.90
C ASN A 235 12.41 -14.28 -7.28
N VAL A 236 13.05 -13.13 -7.44
CA VAL A 236 13.25 -12.47 -8.74
C VAL A 236 14.09 -13.35 -9.67
N ASP A 237 15.22 -13.88 -9.18
CA ASP A 237 16.13 -14.73 -9.96
C ASP A 237 15.48 -16.06 -10.36
N GLU A 238 14.62 -16.63 -9.52
CA GLU A 238 13.85 -17.83 -9.84
C GLU A 238 12.80 -17.57 -10.94
N ASN A 239 12.29 -16.35 -11.06
CA ASN A 239 11.24 -16.02 -12.03
C ASN A 239 11.74 -15.39 -13.32
N LEU A 240 12.95 -14.85 -13.36
CA LEU A 240 13.45 -14.10 -14.52
C LEU A 240 14.78 -14.66 -14.99
N LYS A 241 15.10 -14.46 -16.27
CA LYS A 241 16.39 -14.90 -16.81
C LYS A 241 17.51 -14.15 -16.06
N LYS A 242 18.58 -14.87 -15.69
CA LYS A 242 19.75 -14.27 -15.05
C LYS A 242 20.26 -13.08 -15.88
N GLY A 243 20.42 -11.93 -15.23
CA GLY A 243 20.84 -10.68 -15.89
C GLY A 243 19.69 -9.89 -16.54
N CYS A 244 18.43 -10.21 -16.23
CA CYS A 244 17.28 -9.40 -16.63
C CYS A 244 17.43 -7.94 -16.12
N SER A 245 17.48 -6.98 -17.04
CA SER A 245 17.69 -5.56 -16.70
C SER A 245 16.41 -4.80 -16.36
N HIS A 246 15.23 -5.37 -16.66
CA HIS A 246 13.93 -4.72 -16.51
C HIS A 246 13.27 -4.98 -15.15
N VAL A 247 13.92 -5.72 -14.23
CA VAL A 247 13.49 -5.83 -12.83
C VAL A 247 14.66 -5.51 -11.91
N LYS A 248 14.46 -4.59 -10.97
CA LYS A 248 15.49 -4.15 -10.01
C LYS A 248 14.94 -4.26 -8.59
N VAL A 249 15.75 -4.81 -7.68
CA VAL A 249 15.44 -4.84 -6.25
C VAL A 249 16.17 -3.68 -5.56
N LEU A 250 15.42 -2.84 -4.83
CA LEU A 250 15.89 -1.64 -4.17
C LEU A 250 15.74 -1.77 -2.65
N ASN A 251 16.75 -1.32 -1.91
CA ASN A 251 16.57 -1.00 -0.49
C ASN A 251 15.99 0.41 -0.42
N LEU A 252 14.78 0.55 0.13
CA LEU A 252 14.06 1.82 0.18
C LEU A 252 13.45 1.99 1.57
N ASP A 253 13.97 2.98 2.29
CA ASP A 253 13.42 3.46 3.55
C ASP A 253 12.39 4.56 3.27
N TRP A 254 11.15 4.37 3.71
CA TRP A 254 10.07 5.34 3.50
C TRP A 254 10.29 6.63 4.29
N THR A 255 10.97 6.59 5.43
CA THR A 255 11.14 7.73 6.34
C THR A 255 12.14 8.76 5.82
N SER A 256 13.05 8.35 4.95
CA SER A 256 14.11 9.17 4.36
C SER A 256 14.02 9.25 2.83
N PHE A 257 12.87 8.86 2.25
CA PHE A 257 12.71 8.72 0.81
C PHE A 257 12.78 10.06 0.05
N SER A 258 13.47 10.06 -1.10
CA SER A 258 13.44 11.11 -2.10
C SER A 258 13.36 10.50 -3.50
N ALA A 259 12.85 11.27 -4.48
CA ALA A 259 12.74 10.80 -5.86
C ALA A 259 14.11 10.43 -6.48
N GLY A 260 15.21 11.03 -5.99
CA GLY A 260 16.57 10.74 -6.45
C GLY A 260 17.07 9.33 -6.09
N HIS A 261 16.44 8.65 -5.13
CA HIS A 261 16.74 7.24 -4.82
C HIS A 261 16.27 6.27 -5.90
N LEU A 262 15.34 6.71 -6.76
CA LEU A 262 14.81 5.86 -7.82
C LEU A 262 15.67 5.98 -9.08
N PRO A 263 16.05 4.86 -9.72
CA PRO A 263 16.77 4.90 -10.99
C PRO A 263 15.92 5.55 -12.09
N GLU A 264 14.60 5.36 -12.03
CA GLU A 264 13.63 5.91 -12.98
C GLU A 264 12.32 6.22 -12.25
N LEU A 265 11.63 7.29 -12.67
CA LEU A 265 10.36 7.70 -12.07
C LEU A 265 9.19 6.78 -12.50
N PRO A 266 8.41 6.23 -11.56
CA PRO A 266 7.36 5.28 -11.86
C PRO A 266 6.17 5.95 -12.55
N ASP A 267 5.54 5.21 -13.46
CA ASP A 267 4.20 5.50 -13.98
C ASP A 267 3.11 5.00 -13.03
N VAL A 268 3.39 3.92 -12.30
CA VAL A 268 2.45 3.29 -11.38
C VAL A 268 3.21 2.87 -10.12
N VAL A 269 2.67 3.22 -8.96
CA VAL A 269 3.12 2.67 -7.68
C VAL A 269 2.14 1.58 -7.24
N ILE A 270 2.63 0.47 -6.72
CA ILE A 270 1.79 -0.60 -6.16
C ILE A 270 2.26 -0.92 -4.74
N ALA A 271 1.35 -1.28 -3.86
CA ALA A 271 1.70 -1.75 -2.53
C ALA A 271 0.60 -2.67 -2.00
N ALA A 272 0.99 -3.75 -1.31
CA ALA A 272 0.05 -4.75 -0.81
C ALA A 272 0.30 -5.04 0.67
N ASP A 273 -0.77 -4.97 1.47
CA ASP A 273 -0.78 -5.16 2.92
C ASP A 273 0.27 -4.30 3.64
N VAL A 274 0.41 -3.04 3.23
CA VAL A 274 1.31 -2.04 3.86
C VAL A 274 0.57 -1.07 4.80
N VAL A 275 -0.76 -1.19 4.90
CA VAL A 275 -1.63 -0.34 5.74
C VAL A 275 -2.06 -1.14 6.97
N TYR A 276 -1.10 -1.39 7.86
CA TYR A 276 -1.31 -2.22 9.07
C TYR A 276 -0.90 -1.54 10.38
N ASP A 277 -0.17 -0.42 10.32
CA ASP A 277 0.28 0.35 11.48
C ASP A 277 0.09 1.84 11.17
N CYS A 278 -0.60 2.57 12.04
CA CYS A 278 -0.86 3.99 11.83
C CYS A 278 0.42 4.84 11.87
N SER A 279 1.47 4.39 12.56
CA SER A 279 2.73 5.13 12.72
C SER A 279 3.54 5.25 11.42
N ILE A 280 3.38 4.30 10.49
CA ILE A 280 4.13 4.28 9.21
C ILE A 280 3.38 4.97 8.07
N LEU A 281 2.09 5.31 8.25
CA LEU A 281 1.26 5.89 7.20
C LEU A 281 1.77 7.25 6.71
N PRO A 282 2.26 8.18 7.55
CA PRO A 282 2.83 9.44 7.08
C PRO A 282 4.01 9.24 6.13
N ALA A 283 4.91 8.30 6.46
CA ALA A 283 6.06 7.97 5.61
C ALA A 283 5.60 7.35 4.28
N LEU A 284 4.69 6.37 4.32
CA LEU A 284 4.09 5.77 3.13
C LEU A 284 3.45 6.83 2.22
N CYS A 285 2.60 7.70 2.77
CA CYS A 285 1.94 8.77 2.02
C CYS A 285 2.94 9.79 1.46
N GLY A 286 4.04 10.06 2.16
CA GLY A 286 5.15 10.88 1.67
C GLY A 286 5.80 10.30 0.41
N VAL A 287 6.05 8.98 0.39
CA VAL A 287 6.55 8.28 -0.82
C VAL A 287 5.54 8.36 -1.96
N LEU A 288 4.26 8.05 -1.68
CA LEU A 288 3.19 8.11 -2.68
C LEU A 288 3.07 9.50 -3.29
N ARG A 289 3.08 10.55 -2.45
CA ARG A 289 3.00 11.95 -2.88
C ARG A 289 4.18 12.30 -3.78
N THR A 290 5.39 11.98 -3.35
CA THR A 290 6.62 12.25 -4.11
C THR A 290 6.57 11.59 -5.49
N CYS A 291 6.22 10.31 -5.58
CA CYS A 291 6.11 9.60 -6.86
C CYS A 291 4.99 10.14 -7.75
N ILE A 292 3.78 10.34 -7.20
CA ILE A 292 2.60 10.79 -7.95
C ILE A 292 2.80 12.20 -8.51
N TYR A 293 3.46 13.09 -7.77
CA TYR A 293 3.72 14.46 -8.23
C TYR A 293 4.94 14.57 -9.15
N ALA A 294 5.91 13.65 -9.06
CA ALA A 294 7.11 13.67 -9.89
C ALA A 294 6.83 13.33 -11.36
N LYS A 295 5.74 12.60 -11.67
CA LYS A 295 5.41 12.21 -13.05
C LYS A 295 3.93 12.41 -13.35
N GLN A 296 3.64 13.20 -14.37
CA GLN A 296 2.26 13.43 -14.82
C GLN A 296 1.59 12.10 -15.20
N GLY A 297 0.38 11.88 -14.69
CA GLY A 297 -0.37 10.65 -14.94
C GLY A 297 0.02 9.48 -14.03
N CYS A 298 0.98 9.65 -13.12
CA CYS A 298 1.29 8.63 -12.12
C CYS A 298 0.11 8.42 -11.17
N CYS A 299 -0.12 7.17 -10.80
CA CYS A 299 -1.14 6.75 -9.85
C CYS A 299 -0.60 5.63 -8.97
N ALA A 300 -1.29 5.33 -7.87
CA ALA A 300 -0.95 4.19 -7.02
C ALA A 300 -2.12 3.23 -6.86
N TYR A 301 -1.84 1.92 -6.84
CA TYR A 301 -2.77 0.87 -6.46
C TYR A 301 -2.36 0.27 -5.12
N ILE A 302 -3.15 0.54 -4.09
CA ILE A 302 -2.87 0.10 -2.72
C ILE A 302 -3.92 -0.93 -2.32
N ALA A 303 -3.48 -2.17 -2.06
CA ALA A 303 -4.35 -3.23 -1.58
C ALA A 303 -4.07 -3.48 -0.09
N SER A 304 -5.11 -3.57 0.72
CA SER A 304 -4.97 -3.88 2.15
C SER A 304 -6.08 -4.82 2.61
N THR A 305 -5.73 -5.86 3.36
CA THR A 305 -6.75 -6.72 3.96
C THR A 305 -7.40 -5.98 5.14
N LEU A 306 -8.73 -5.98 5.20
CA LEU A 306 -9.50 -5.26 6.23
C LEU A 306 -9.40 -5.98 7.58
N ARG A 307 -8.37 -5.64 8.36
CA ARG A 307 -8.17 -6.13 9.74
C ARG A 307 -8.83 -5.23 10.76
N ASP A 308 -8.62 -3.93 10.60
CA ASP A 308 -9.17 -2.88 11.44
C ASP A 308 -9.67 -1.74 10.55
N PRO A 309 -10.98 -1.43 10.58
CA PRO A 309 -11.54 -0.29 9.84
C PRO A 309 -10.91 1.06 10.21
N LEU A 310 -10.48 1.25 11.47
CA LEU A 310 -9.90 2.52 11.93
C LEU A 310 -8.55 2.77 11.24
N THR A 311 -7.70 1.75 11.13
CA THR A 311 -6.42 1.84 10.41
C THR A 311 -6.61 2.28 8.94
N LEU A 312 -7.61 1.74 8.24
CA LEU A 312 -7.91 2.18 6.87
C LEU A 312 -8.46 3.62 6.81
N GLN A 313 -9.23 4.03 7.82
CA GLN A 313 -9.69 5.41 7.91
C GLN A 313 -8.53 6.38 8.16
N SER A 314 -7.60 6.02 9.06
CA SER A 314 -6.37 6.79 9.28
C SER A 314 -5.53 6.91 8.02
N PHE A 315 -5.46 5.86 7.20
CA PHE A 315 -4.79 5.91 5.89
C PHE A 315 -5.46 6.92 4.93
N LYS A 316 -6.80 6.89 4.82
CA LYS A 316 -7.53 7.86 4.00
C LYS A 316 -7.32 9.30 4.46
N ASN A 317 -7.34 9.54 5.77
CA ASN A 317 -7.06 10.85 6.33
C ASN A 317 -5.62 11.30 6.01
N CYS A 318 -4.64 10.40 6.15
CA CYS A 318 -3.25 10.69 5.84
C CYS A 318 -3.02 11.01 4.35
N LEU A 319 -3.70 10.29 3.44
CA LEU A 319 -3.73 10.63 2.01
C LEU A 319 -4.23 12.06 1.78
N ASP A 320 -5.34 12.44 2.42
CA ASP A 320 -5.94 13.76 2.25
C ASP A 320 -5.00 14.89 2.72
N THR A 321 -4.37 14.71 3.88
CA THR A 321 -3.34 15.64 4.41
C THR A 321 -2.07 15.68 3.57
N SER A 322 -1.86 14.71 2.68
CA SER A 322 -0.70 14.62 1.78
C SER A 322 -1.01 15.10 0.36
N ASP A 323 -2.11 15.83 0.15
CA ASP A 323 -2.59 16.28 -1.17
C ASP A 323 -2.86 15.15 -2.17
N LEU A 324 -3.24 13.98 -1.65
CA LEU A 324 -3.64 12.80 -2.41
C LEU A 324 -5.13 12.53 -2.18
N GLN A 325 -5.75 11.82 -3.12
CA GLN A 325 -7.14 11.39 -3.00
C GLN A 325 -7.33 9.98 -3.53
N VAL A 326 -8.31 9.29 -2.95
CA VAL A 326 -8.80 8.01 -3.49
C VAL A 326 -9.72 8.32 -4.67
N ALA A 327 -9.27 8.00 -5.89
CA ALA A 327 -10.09 8.12 -7.09
C ALA A 327 -11.13 6.99 -7.18
N GLU A 328 -10.72 5.78 -6.83
CA GLU A 328 -11.57 4.59 -6.91
C GLU A 328 -11.28 3.67 -5.72
N GLU A 329 -12.33 3.07 -5.17
CA GLU A 329 -12.26 2.07 -4.09
C GLU A 329 -13.07 0.85 -4.53
N LEU A 330 -12.48 -0.33 -4.39
CA LEU A 330 -13.16 -1.59 -4.63
C LEU A 330 -12.85 -2.61 -3.54
N ARG A 331 -13.79 -3.53 -3.33
CA ARG A 331 -13.66 -4.63 -2.37
C ARG A 331 -13.50 -5.95 -3.14
N TYR A 332 -12.53 -6.76 -2.75
CA TYR A 332 -12.33 -8.09 -3.31
C TYR A 332 -12.41 -9.16 -2.20
N GLN A 333 -13.21 -10.19 -2.43
CA GLN A 333 -13.31 -11.34 -1.54
C GLN A 333 -13.86 -12.54 -2.32
N TYR A 334 -13.30 -13.73 -2.11
CA TYR A 334 -13.80 -14.97 -2.71
C TYR A 334 -14.04 -14.86 -4.23
N GLU A 335 -13.03 -14.35 -4.95
CA GLU A 335 -13.07 -14.20 -6.41
C GLU A 335 -14.16 -13.22 -6.90
N LYS A 336 -14.58 -12.30 -6.04
CA LYS A 336 -15.64 -11.35 -6.33
C LYS A 336 -15.20 -9.92 -6.03
N TYR A 337 -15.19 -9.10 -7.08
CA TYR A 337 -15.09 -7.65 -6.98
C TYR A 337 -16.46 -7.06 -6.64
N THR A 338 -16.50 -6.16 -5.66
CA THR A 338 -17.68 -5.38 -5.28
C THR A 338 -17.34 -3.89 -5.39
N PHE A 339 -18.15 -3.16 -6.12
CA PHE A 339 -17.96 -1.73 -6.41
C PHE A 339 -18.76 -0.85 -5.44
N SER A 340 -18.48 0.45 -5.44
CA SER A 340 -19.13 1.44 -4.55
C SER A 340 -20.66 1.52 -4.72
N ASP A 341 -21.18 1.23 -5.92
CA ASP A 341 -22.62 1.17 -6.20
C ASP A 341 -23.27 -0.18 -5.84
N GLY A 342 -22.52 -1.09 -5.20
CA GLY A 342 -22.99 -2.42 -4.79
C GLY A 342 -22.99 -3.47 -5.90
N SER A 343 -22.67 -3.10 -7.15
CA SER A 343 -22.55 -4.08 -8.23
C SER A 343 -21.38 -5.04 -7.98
N ARG A 344 -21.49 -6.26 -8.51
CA ARG A 344 -20.56 -7.37 -8.24
C ARG A 344 -20.10 -8.02 -9.55
N PHE A 345 -18.82 -8.38 -9.61
CA PHE A 345 -18.24 -9.11 -10.73
C PHE A 345 -17.39 -10.27 -10.23
N ARG A 346 -17.60 -11.47 -10.77
CA ARG A 346 -16.84 -12.67 -10.41
C ARG A 346 -15.72 -12.90 -11.41
N CYS A 347 -14.53 -13.19 -10.90
CA CYS A 347 -13.37 -13.53 -11.72
C CYS A 347 -12.47 -14.52 -10.98
N THR A 348 -12.24 -15.69 -11.59
CA THR A 348 -11.33 -16.70 -11.05
C THR A 348 -9.92 -16.13 -10.90
N SER A 349 -9.36 -16.28 -9.70
CA SER A 349 -8.06 -15.70 -9.39
C SER A 349 -6.94 -16.48 -10.10
N LEU A 350 -5.98 -15.76 -10.69
CA LEU A 350 -4.71 -16.37 -11.11
C LEU A 350 -3.86 -16.79 -9.90
N PHE A 351 -4.05 -16.10 -8.78
CA PHE A 351 -3.27 -16.22 -7.55
C PHE A 351 -4.19 -16.59 -6.38
N PRO A 352 -4.74 -17.82 -6.32
CA PRO A 352 -5.52 -18.21 -5.17
C PRO A 352 -4.62 -18.28 -3.94
N HIS A 353 -5.18 -17.89 -2.80
CA HIS A 353 -4.46 -17.87 -1.53
C HIS A 353 -5.29 -18.55 -0.45
N SER A 354 -4.71 -18.69 0.73
CA SER A 354 -5.45 -19.05 1.93
C SER A 354 -5.11 -18.08 3.03
N SER A 355 -6.15 -17.58 3.67
CA SER A 355 -6.06 -16.70 4.82
C SER A 355 -6.82 -17.35 5.96
N THR A 356 -6.27 -17.25 7.17
CA THR A 356 -7.00 -17.57 8.39
C THR A 356 -8.00 -16.46 8.74
N LEU A 357 -7.82 -15.27 8.19
CA LEU A 357 -8.69 -14.13 8.38
C LEU A 357 -9.80 -14.14 7.31
N ASP A 358 -11.05 -14.25 7.75
CA ASP A 358 -12.21 -14.06 6.89
C ASP A 358 -12.50 -12.56 6.71
N ALA A 359 -11.61 -11.88 5.99
CA ALA A 359 -11.74 -10.47 5.67
C ALA A 359 -11.52 -10.22 4.18
N PRO A 360 -12.20 -9.21 3.62
CA PRO A 360 -11.95 -8.78 2.26
C PRO A 360 -10.68 -7.95 2.15
N THR A 361 -10.14 -7.90 0.94
CA THR A 361 -9.12 -6.92 0.56
C THR A 361 -9.81 -5.68 0.00
N ILE A 362 -9.44 -4.50 0.50
CA ILE A 362 -9.83 -3.21 -0.07
C ILE A 362 -8.69 -2.74 -0.98
N ILE A 363 -9.03 -2.39 -2.22
CA ILE A 363 -8.06 -1.88 -3.19
C ILE A 363 -8.42 -0.44 -3.54
N TYR A 364 -7.46 0.45 -3.35
CA TYR A 364 -7.56 1.88 -3.62
C TYR A 364 -6.75 2.22 -4.86
N LYS A 365 -7.34 3.02 -5.75
CA LYS A 365 -6.60 3.79 -6.75
C LYS A 365 -6.40 5.20 -6.22
N VAL A 366 -5.16 5.53 -5.88
CA VAL A 366 -4.76 6.82 -5.33
C VAL A 366 -4.19 7.68 -6.44
N VAL A 367 -4.60 8.95 -6.48
CA VAL A 367 -4.16 9.94 -7.46
C VAL A 367 -3.89 11.28 -6.77
N ARG A 368 -3.28 12.21 -7.52
CA ARG A 368 -3.16 13.61 -7.11
C ARG A 368 -4.54 14.22 -6.84
N LYS A 369 -4.69 14.96 -5.74
CA LYS A 369 -5.88 15.77 -5.47
C LYS A 369 -5.99 16.88 -6.52
N MET A 370 -7.11 16.94 -7.23
CA MET A 370 -7.38 18.02 -8.17
C MET A 370 -7.64 19.30 -7.38
N MET A 371 -6.95 20.40 -7.69
CA MET A 371 -7.31 21.70 -7.11
C MET A 371 -8.68 22.11 -7.67
N SER A 372 -9.72 21.90 -6.89
CA SER A 372 -11.00 22.53 -7.16
C SER A 372 -10.91 23.99 -6.73
N CYS A 373 -10.96 24.93 -7.68
CA CYS A 373 -11.41 26.28 -7.39
C CYS A 373 -12.89 26.21 -7.00
N SER A 374 -13.16 25.82 -5.77
CA SER A 374 -14.47 25.90 -5.14
C SER A 374 -14.24 26.17 -3.66
N SER A 375 -14.46 27.44 -3.30
CA SER A 375 -14.76 27.97 -1.96
C SER A 375 -14.62 26.99 -0.79
N SER A 376 -13.59 27.21 0.03
CA SER A 376 -13.63 27.11 1.50
C SER A 376 -14.76 26.24 2.07
N SER A 377 -14.57 24.91 2.12
CA SER A 377 -15.36 24.07 3.03
C SER A 377 -14.64 24.04 4.37
N SER A 378 -14.96 24.99 5.24
CA SER A 378 -14.63 24.91 6.66
C SER A 378 -15.24 23.63 7.24
N THR A 379 -14.42 22.72 7.79
CA THR A 379 -14.91 21.56 8.52
C THR A 379 -15.69 22.05 9.74
N GLN A 380 -17.03 22.11 9.66
CA GLN A 380 -17.87 22.44 10.81
C GLN A 380 -18.00 21.20 11.69
N VAL A 381 -17.32 21.21 12.82
CA VAL A 381 -17.47 20.20 13.88
C VAL A 381 -18.87 20.33 14.49
N SER A 382 -19.61 19.23 14.58
CA SER A 382 -20.94 19.24 15.19
C SER A 382 -20.85 19.14 16.72
N ARG A 383 -21.82 19.72 17.43
CA ARG A 383 -21.89 19.67 18.90
C ARG A 383 -21.80 18.24 19.45
N LYS A 384 -22.45 17.28 18.77
CA LYS A 384 -22.46 15.86 19.19
C LYS A 384 -21.08 15.21 19.13
N GLU A 385 -20.24 15.60 18.16
CA GLU A 385 -18.87 15.09 18.05
C GLU A 385 -17.99 15.64 19.18
N VAL A 386 -18.16 16.93 19.53
CA VAL A 386 -17.48 17.55 20.67
C VAL A 386 -17.87 16.89 22.00
N GLU A 387 -19.17 16.70 22.23
CA GLU A 387 -19.68 16.04 23.44
C GLU A 387 -19.14 14.60 23.57
N ALA A 388 -19.06 13.85 22.46
CA ALA A 388 -18.46 12.52 22.46
C ALA A 388 -16.95 12.54 22.76
N ALA A 389 -16.20 13.49 22.20
CA ALA A 389 -14.77 13.64 22.44
C ALA A 389 -14.45 14.08 23.88
N PHE A 390 -15.28 14.94 24.49
CA PHE A 390 -15.16 15.33 25.89
C PHE A 390 -15.40 14.12 26.81
N ALA A 391 -16.43 13.32 26.51
CA ALA A 391 -16.74 12.11 27.29
C ALA A 391 -15.61 11.07 27.26
N MET A 392 -14.77 11.03 26.22
CA MET A 392 -13.59 10.17 26.17
C MET A 392 -12.47 10.59 27.13
N CYS A 393 -12.41 11.87 27.49
CA CYS A 393 -11.34 12.41 28.34
C CYS A 393 -11.75 12.49 29.81
N ASN A 394 -13.06 12.64 30.09
CA ASN A 394 -13.58 12.82 31.44
C ASN A 394 -14.92 12.07 31.63
N GLU A 395 -14.86 10.82 32.10
CA GLU A 395 -16.05 9.99 32.33
C GLU A 395 -16.94 10.51 33.47
N GLU A 396 -16.37 11.19 34.48
CA GLU A 396 -17.11 11.72 35.63
C GLU A 396 -17.87 13.02 35.31
N GLN A 397 -17.29 13.87 34.44
CA GLN A 397 -17.90 15.13 33.98
C GLN A 397 -17.76 15.28 32.46
N PRO A 398 -18.58 14.57 31.66
CA PRO A 398 -18.44 14.51 30.20
C PRO A 398 -18.76 15.82 29.46
N HIS A 399 -19.15 16.86 30.20
CA HIS A 399 -19.47 18.19 29.69
C HIS A 399 -18.35 19.21 29.95
N LEU A 400 -17.27 18.81 30.64
CA LEU A 400 -16.15 19.67 31.02
C LEU A 400 -14.81 19.07 30.58
N LEU A 401 -14.03 19.85 29.85
CA LEU A 401 -12.71 19.50 29.35
C LEU A 401 -11.62 20.24 30.12
N LYS A 402 -10.64 19.51 30.66
CA LYS A 402 -9.43 20.13 31.21
C LYS A 402 -8.56 20.67 30.09
N LEU A 403 -7.93 21.83 30.31
CA LEU A 403 -7.03 22.44 29.32
C LEU A 403 -5.85 21.55 28.93
N SER A 404 -5.38 20.70 29.85
CA SER A 404 -4.33 19.71 29.58
C SER A 404 -4.75 18.63 28.57
N ASP A 405 -6.03 18.35 28.44
CA ASP A 405 -6.60 17.34 27.53
C ASP A 405 -7.08 17.95 26.21
N LEU A 406 -6.93 19.27 26.02
CA LEU A 406 -7.37 20.00 24.82
C LEU A 406 -6.79 19.41 23.52
N LYS A 407 -5.51 19.03 23.56
CA LYS A 407 -4.83 18.40 22.43
C LYS A 407 -5.38 17.02 22.09
N LEU A 408 -5.80 16.26 23.11
CA LEU A 408 -6.37 14.93 22.94
C LEU A 408 -7.76 15.02 22.30
N VAL A 409 -8.60 15.95 22.76
CA VAL A 409 -9.93 16.20 22.17
C VAL A 409 -9.83 16.68 20.73
N MET A 410 -8.92 17.61 20.42
CA MET A 410 -8.71 18.07 19.04
C MET A 410 -8.33 16.92 18.10
N ARG A 411 -7.49 15.98 18.57
CA ARG A 411 -7.16 14.74 17.85
C ARG A 411 -8.34 13.81 17.68
N ALA A 412 -9.16 13.66 18.71
CA ALA A 412 -10.39 12.86 18.64
C ALA A 412 -11.40 13.45 17.63
N LEU A 413 -11.38 14.76 17.42
CA LEU A 413 -12.20 15.48 16.43
C LEU A 413 -11.58 15.51 15.03
N GLY A 414 -10.41 14.88 14.83
CA GLY A 414 -9.75 14.76 13.53
C GLY A 414 -8.80 15.90 13.16
N PHE A 415 -8.51 16.82 14.08
CA PHE A 415 -7.48 17.84 13.91
C PHE A 415 -6.15 17.34 14.51
N ASP A 416 -5.00 17.67 13.93
CA ASP A 416 -3.70 17.43 14.58
C ASP A 416 -3.02 18.76 14.94
N PRO A 417 -3.45 19.40 16.04
CA PRO A 417 -2.98 20.74 16.39
C PRO A 417 -1.55 20.69 16.93
N ARG A 418 -0.77 21.68 16.51
CA ARG A 418 0.57 21.93 17.05
C ARG A 418 0.48 22.51 18.46
N ASN A 419 1.53 22.37 19.25
CA ASN A 419 1.55 22.92 20.62
C ASN A 419 1.26 24.43 20.63
N ALA A 420 1.79 25.18 19.66
CA ALA A 420 1.51 26.60 19.52
C ALA A 420 0.02 26.91 19.27
N GLN A 421 -0.69 26.08 18.51
CA GLN A 421 -2.13 26.23 18.30
C GLN A 421 -2.91 25.93 19.59
N ILE A 422 -2.53 24.88 20.32
CA ILE A 422 -3.09 24.58 21.64
C ILE A 422 -2.86 25.72 22.62
N ASP A 423 -1.66 26.33 22.61
CA ASP A 423 -1.33 27.47 23.45
C ASP A 423 -2.17 28.69 23.10
N GLN A 424 -2.40 28.96 21.81
CA GLN A 424 -3.27 30.05 21.35
C GLN A 424 -4.73 29.83 21.77
N MET A 425 -5.27 28.63 21.55
CA MET A 425 -6.64 28.28 21.99
C MET A 425 -6.79 28.41 23.51
N THR A 426 -5.77 27.98 24.27
CA THR A 426 -5.72 28.10 25.73
C THR A 426 -5.65 29.56 26.19
N MET A 427 -4.87 30.39 25.51
CA MET A 427 -4.79 31.83 25.80
C MET A 427 -6.14 32.51 25.53
N ARG A 428 -6.79 32.23 24.39
CA ARG A 428 -8.10 32.78 24.06
C ARG A 428 -9.17 32.40 25.07
N PHE A 429 -9.19 31.12 25.49
CA PHE A 429 -10.06 30.67 26.55
C PHE A 429 -9.87 31.52 27.82
N ARG A 430 -8.62 31.71 28.27
CA ARG A 430 -8.32 32.52 29.46
C ARG A 430 -8.71 33.99 29.30
N GLU A 431 -8.58 34.56 28.11
CA GLU A 431 -9.03 35.93 27.81
C GLU A 431 -10.56 36.05 27.85
N MET A 432 -11.28 35.07 27.27
CA MET A 432 -12.74 34.98 27.33
C MET A 432 -13.23 34.94 28.79
N GLN A 433 -12.58 34.17 29.65
CA GLN A 433 -12.91 34.09 31.09
C GLN A 433 -12.67 35.42 31.84
N ARG A 434 -11.65 36.22 31.45
CA ARG A 434 -11.38 37.53 32.07
C ARG A 434 -12.46 38.58 31.80
N THR A 435 -13.19 38.44 30.69
CA THR A 435 -14.20 39.41 30.26
C THR A 435 -15.62 39.07 30.75
N LYS A 436 -15.87 37.84 31.22
CA LYS A 436 -17.13 37.43 31.84
C LYS A 436 -17.28 38.03 33.26
N VAL A 437 -18.44 38.66 33.53
CA VAL A 437 -18.77 39.22 34.85
C VAL A 437 -18.92 38.07 35.86
N GLY A 438 -17.98 37.97 36.81
CA GLY A 438 -17.92 36.90 37.82
C GLY A 438 -16.90 35.78 37.52
N GLY A 439 -16.06 35.92 36.49
CA GLY A 439 -15.04 34.92 36.16
C GLY A 439 -13.92 34.82 37.22
N HIS A 440 -13.57 33.58 37.59
CA HIS A 440 -12.36 33.30 38.35
C HIS A 440 -11.14 33.34 37.41
N GLN A 441 -10.02 33.93 37.87
CA GLN A 441 -8.78 34.06 37.08
C GLN A 441 -8.06 32.72 36.78
N GLU A 442 -8.58 31.59 37.30
CA GLU A 442 -7.96 30.26 37.26
C GLU A 442 -8.94 29.16 36.82
N ALA A 443 -9.80 29.43 35.83
CA ALA A 443 -10.59 28.35 35.23
C ALA A 443 -9.66 27.41 34.42
N ASP A 444 -9.55 26.15 34.84
CA ASP A 444 -8.78 25.10 34.14
C ASP A 444 -9.66 24.12 33.34
N HIS A 445 -10.98 24.37 33.36
CA HIS A 445 -11.98 23.54 32.67
C HIS A 445 -12.79 24.39 31.71
N MET A 446 -12.95 23.90 30.49
CA MET A 446 -13.68 24.51 29.38
C MET A 446 -14.95 23.71 29.12
N ASP A 447 -16.09 24.38 28.94
CA ASP A 447 -17.34 23.71 28.54
C ASP A 447 -17.48 23.58 27.00
N VAL A 448 -18.48 22.82 26.56
CA VAL A 448 -18.72 22.54 25.13
C VAL A 448 -19.02 23.80 24.33
N ASP A 449 -19.72 24.78 24.92
CA ASP A 449 -20.09 26.01 24.24
C ASP A 449 -18.88 26.94 24.06
N GLU A 450 -18.05 27.05 25.10
CA GLU A 450 -16.78 27.79 25.09
C GLU A 450 -15.78 27.20 24.08
N PHE A 451 -15.68 25.87 24.00
CA PHE A 451 -14.84 25.18 23.01
C PHE A 451 -15.31 25.45 21.58
N LEU A 452 -16.62 25.37 21.33
CA LEU A 452 -17.19 25.66 20.01
C LEU A 452 -17.02 27.12 19.60
N GLU A 453 -17.03 28.06 20.55
CA GLU A 453 -16.77 29.48 20.31
C GLU A 453 -15.31 29.72 19.89
N ILE A 454 -14.35 29.11 20.60
CA ILE A 454 -12.92 29.17 20.26
C ILE A 454 -12.65 28.58 18.87
N LEU A 455 -13.29 27.45 18.52
CA LEU A 455 -13.14 26.82 17.20
C LEU A 455 -13.71 27.66 16.05
N LYS A 456 -14.81 28.40 16.27
CA LYS A 456 -15.43 29.23 15.23
C LYS A 456 -14.54 30.41 14.83
N GLU A 457 -13.75 30.93 15.75
CA GLU A 457 -12.84 32.04 15.49
C GLU A 457 -11.50 31.59 14.89
N ASP A 458 -11.11 30.32 15.06
CA ASP A 458 -9.91 29.72 14.45
C ASP A 458 -10.11 29.34 12.96
N GLY A 459 -11.37 29.25 12.49
CA GLY A 459 -11.72 28.98 11.09
C GLY A 459 -11.60 30.18 10.13
N GLY A 460 -11.08 31.32 10.61
CA GLY A 460 -10.81 32.50 9.79
C GLY A 460 -9.40 32.48 9.23
N GLU A 461 -9.27 32.15 7.94
CA GLU A 461 -8.03 32.15 7.15
C GLU A 461 -6.98 33.20 7.59
N LYS A 462 -5.93 32.73 8.28
CA LYS A 462 -4.59 33.32 8.19
C LYS A 462 -3.65 32.24 7.69
N ASP A 463 -2.92 32.57 6.65
CA ASP A 463 -1.92 31.71 6.02
C ASP A 463 -0.80 31.41 7.04
N GLU A 464 -0.98 30.36 7.85
CA GLU A 464 -0.04 29.99 8.93
C GLU A 464 1.38 29.78 8.40
N THR A 465 1.52 29.32 7.16
CA THR A 465 2.79 29.21 6.43
C THR A 465 3.48 30.57 6.26
N ALA A 466 2.73 31.63 5.97
CA ALA A 466 3.29 32.97 5.81
C ALA A 466 3.68 33.60 7.15
N ASP A 467 2.93 33.34 8.22
CA ASP A 467 3.21 33.87 9.56
C ASP A 467 4.41 33.17 10.22
N GLU A 468 4.62 31.88 9.97
CA GLU A 468 5.83 31.16 10.40
C GLU A 468 7.08 31.57 9.63
N MET A 469 7.00 31.69 8.31
CA MET A 469 8.11 32.20 7.49
C MET A 469 8.48 33.63 7.86
N ARG A 470 7.48 34.46 8.18
CA ARG A 470 7.67 35.84 8.66
C ARG A 470 8.25 35.88 10.08
N SER A 471 7.91 34.92 10.93
CA SER A 471 8.49 34.78 12.27
C SER A 471 9.96 34.30 12.20
N ALA A 472 10.26 33.35 11.31
CA ALA A 472 11.62 32.91 11.04
C ALA A 472 12.47 34.05 10.49
N PHE A 473 11.95 34.83 9.54
CA PHE A 473 12.65 36.02 9.00
C PHE A 473 13.03 37.03 10.09
N LYS A 474 12.13 37.26 11.07
CA LYS A 474 12.40 38.13 12.23
C LYS A 474 13.46 37.60 13.19
N LEU A 475 13.72 36.28 13.23
CA LEU A 475 14.81 35.72 14.04
C LEU A 475 16.17 36.09 13.45
N PHE A 476 16.27 36.20 12.13
CA PHE A 476 17.49 36.62 11.44
C PHE A 476 17.62 38.15 11.41
N ASP A 477 16.55 38.90 11.12
CA ASP A 477 16.55 40.38 11.11
C ASP A 477 16.11 40.97 12.46
N LYS A 478 16.93 40.76 13.50
CA LYS A 478 16.64 41.23 14.87
C LYS A 478 16.49 42.75 14.99
N GLU A 479 17.08 43.49 14.05
CA GLU A 479 17.06 44.95 14.02
C GLU A 479 15.88 45.52 13.23
N GLY A 480 15.08 44.66 12.57
CA GLY A 480 13.87 45.05 11.84
C GLY A 480 14.14 45.92 10.61
N LYS A 481 15.28 45.70 9.96
CA LYS A 481 15.71 46.48 8.77
C LYS A 481 14.91 46.10 7.52
N GLY A 482 14.32 44.91 7.46
CA GLY A 482 13.58 44.36 6.33
C GLY A 482 14.42 43.49 5.40
N TRP A 483 15.65 43.14 5.78
CA TRP A 483 16.58 42.30 5.00
C TRP A 483 17.60 41.61 5.91
N ILE A 484 18.05 40.42 5.49
CA ILE A 484 19.06 39.61 6.19
C ILE A 484 20.43 39.81 5.54
N THR A 485 21.48 39.88 6.36
CA THR A 485 22.88 40.00 5.93
C THR A 485 23.72 38.80 6.37
N ALA A 486 24.92 38.65 5.80
CA ALA A 486 25.88 37.60 6.20
C ALA A 486 26.16 37.62 7.72
N GLU A 487 26.24 38.80 8.31
CA GLU A 487 26.48 38.97 9.74
C GLU A 487 25.30 38.44 10.59
N ASN A 488 24.07 38.62 10.12
CA ASN A 488 22.89 38.08 10.81
C ASN A 488 22.86 36.54 10.79
N LEU A 489 23.25 35.94 9.67
CA LEU A 489 23.40 34.48 9.55
C LEU A 489 24.52 33.95 10.44
N LYS A 490 25.67 34.62 10.48
CA LYS A 490 26.80 34.29 11.36
C LYS A 490 26.39 34.28 12.83
N GLN A 491 25.62 35.29 13.25
CA GLN A 491 25.13 35.40 14.62
C GLN A 491 24.17 34.25 14.98
N VAL A 492 23.23 33.91 14.09
CA VAL A 492 22.28 32.80 14.34
C VAL A 492 22.97 31.44 14.32
N ALA A 493 23.93 31.21 13.41
CA ALA A 493 24.72 29.97 13.37
C ALA A 493 25.51 29.75 14.68
N GLN A 494 26.12 30.81 15.22
CA GLN A 494 26.81 30.77 16.51
C GLN A 494 25.86 30.51 17.69
N GLU A 495 24.65 31.09 17.66
CA GLU A 495 23.61 30.82 18.67
C GLU A 495 23.10 29.37 18.63
N LEU A 496 23.16 28.72 17.46
CA LEU A 496 22.79 27.32 17.25
C LEU A 496 23.95 26.34 17.46
N GLY A 497 25.17 26.83 17.73
CA GLY A 497 26.36 26.01 17.98
C GLY A 497 27.00 25.43 16.72
N GLU A 498 26.72 25.99 15.55
CA GLU A 498 27.33 25.62 14.28
C GLU A 498 28.49 26.57 13.93
N GLU A 499 29.64 26.01 13.54
CA GLU A 499 30.79 26.77 13.04
C GLU A 499 30.73 26.81 11.50
N LEU A 500 30.36 27.96 10.94
CA LEU A 500 30.40 28.22 9.50
C LEU A 500 31.58 29.15 9.17
N SER A 501 32.31 28.85 8.10
CA SER A 501 33.40 29.69 7.63
C SER A 501 32.86 30.96 6.94
N GLU A 502 33.67 32.02 6.84
CA GLU A 502 33.27 33.23 6.11
C GLU A 502 32.99 32.96 4.63
N GLU A 503 33.69 31.98 4.04
CA GLU A 503 33.50 31.54 2.67
C GLU A 503 32.13 30.85 2.48
N ASP A 504 31.71 30.01 3.43
CA ASP A 504 30.40 29.34 3.39
C ASP A 504 29.25 30.34 3.55
N LEU A 505 29.42 31.34 4.44
CA LEU A 505 28.41 32.39 4.66
C LEU A 505 28.23 33.28 3.43
N GLU A 506 29.34 33.62 2.75
CA GLU A 506 29.31 34.38 1.50
C GLU A 506 28.64 33.58 0.36
N GLU A 507 28.88 32.27 0.27
CA GLU A 507 28.24 31.41 -0.72
C GLU A 507 26.73 31.31 -0.47
N MET A 508 26.30 31.10 0.78
CA MET A 508 24.89 31.06 1.17
C MET A 508 24.15 32.36 0.85
N ILE A 509 24.78 33.52 1.11
CA ILE A 509 24.21 34.84 0.76
C ILE A 509 24.13 35.02 -0.76
N LYS A 510 25.16 34.59 -1.49
CA LYS A 510 25.22 34.73 -2.96
C LYS A 510 24.17 33.88 -3.68
N GLU A 511 23.84 32.70 -3.15
CA GLU A 511 22.75 31.88 -3.68
C GLU A 511 21.36 32.46 -3.34
N ALA A 512 21.27 33.17 -2.22
CA ALA A 512 20.02 33.66 -1.67
C ALA A 512 19.61 35.06 -2.16
N SER A 513 20.58 35.97 -2.30
CA SER A 513 20.35 37.38 -2.62
C SER A 513 20.21 37.61 -4.11
N LYS A 514 19.28 38.50 -4.49
CA LYS A 514 19.15 39.03 -5.85
C LYS A 514 19.66 40.45 -5.99
N ASP A 515 20.18 41.06 -4.91
CA ASP A 515 20.70 42.42 -4.94
C ASP A 515 22.24 42.44 -5.05
N ALA A 516 22.79 43.57 -5.48
CA ALA A 516 24.23 43.72 -5.70
C ALA A 516 25.00 43.97 -4.39
N GLU A 517 24.29 44.15 -3.28
CA GLU A 517 24.82 44.48 -1.96
C GLU A 517 24.84 43.28 -0.99
N GLY A 518 24.40 42.09 -1.44
CA GLY A 518 24.40 40.86 -0.64
C GLY A 518 23.35 40.84 0.47
N ARG A 519 22.21 41.51 0.29
CA ARG A 519 21.09 41.50 1.25
C ARG A 519 19.98 40.58 0.76
N VAL A 520 19.39 39.81 1.67
CA VAL A 520 18.28 38.89 1.36
C VAL A 520 16.98 39.52 1.88
N ALA A 521 16.13 39.97 0.94
CA ALA A 521 14.82 40.51 1.28
C ALA A 521 13.84 39.41 1.70
N GLU A 522 12.76 39.77 2.40
CA GLU A 522 11.72 38.84 2.87
C GLU A 522 11.18 37.93 1.75
N ALA A 523 10.92 38.51 0.57
CA ALA A 523 10.42 37.75 -0.57
C ALA A 523 11.44 36.72 -1.12
N ASP A 524 12.73 37.03 -1.05
CA ASP A 524 13.81 36.14 -1.49
C ASP A 524 14.05 35.03 -0.46
N PHE A 525 14.03 35.36 0.82
CA PHE A 525 14.04 34.39 1.92
C PHE A 525 12.87 33.40 1.81
N PHE A 526 11.65 33.88 1.52
CA PHE A 526 10.47 33.02 1.36
C PHE A 526 10.60 32.12 0.13
N ALA A 527 11.15 32.65 -0.96
CA ALA A 527 11.38 31.88 -2.18
C ALA A 527 12.41 30.76 -1.98
N ILE A 528 13.43 30.99 -1.16
CA ILE A 528 14.44 29.99 -0.78
C ILE A 528 13.81 28.95 0.13
N MET A 529 13.18 29.35 1.25
CA MET A 529 12.59 28.42 2.21
C MET A 529 11.55 27.48 1.57
N LYS A 530 10.77 27.98 0.58
CA LYS A 530 9.84 27.18 -0.24
C LYS A 530 10.52 26.24 -1.23
N ARG A 531 11.78 26.47 -1.56
CA ARG A 531 12.56 25.72 -2.58
C ARG A 531 13.50 24.69 -1.94
N THR A 532 13.98 24.93 -0.72
CA THR A 532 14.80 23.99 0.06
C THR A 532 13.98 23.03 0.94
N CYS A 533 12.64 23.08 0.89
CA CYS A 533 11.73 22.22 1.66
C CYS A 533 12.04 22.19 3.17
N LEU A 534 12.29 23.36 3.77
CA LEU A 534 12.33 23.50 5.24
C LEU A 534 10.97 23.87 5.85
N TYR A 535 9.95 24.13 5.03
CA TYR A 535 8.52 24.20 5.39
C TYR A 535 7.65 23.81 4.21
#